data_AF-A0A363TP29-F1
#
_entry.id   AF-A0A363TP29-F1
#
_cell.length_a   1.000
_cell.length_b   1.000
_cell.length_c   1.000
_cell.angle_alpha   90.00
_cell.angle_beta   90.00
_cell.angle_gamma   90.00
#
_symmetry.space_group_name_H-M   'P 1'
#
loop_
_entity.id
_entity.type
_entity.pdbx_description
1 polymer ?
#
loop_
_entity_poly.entity_id
_entity_poly.type
_entity_poly.pdbx_seq_one_letter_code
_entity_poly.pdbx_strand_id
1 'polypeptide(L)'
;MRRSVALDISDVVSAILVLACTKTTVSIPRSAIHSILWKMQPEESLLSRVRFSITGDVCFSRDIDTAIHLLIARGTLRAAKDGTILPNEIPTLRSLNHARHTHPQFDALLSASRNFHKMLVEWKTQGSSEITGKKVTA
;
A
#
# COMPACT_ATOMS: atom_id res chain seq x y z
N MET A 1 7.32 -15.32 -28.83
CA MET A 1 6.77 -15.48 -27.46
C MET A 1 7.38 -14.42 -26.55
N ARG A 2 6.66 -13.33 -26.24
CA ARG A 2 7.10 -12.39 -25.19
C ARG A 2 6.72 -13.01 -23.85
N ARG A 3 7.70 -13.46 -23.05
CA ARG A 3 7.46 -13.87 -21.68
C ARG A 3 6.82 -12.68 -20.97
N SER A 4 5.56 -12.80 -20.56
CA SER A 4 4.97 -11.86 -19.60
C SER A 4 5.85 -11.93 -18.36
N VAL A 5 6.70 -10.92 -18.15
CA VAL A 5 7.50 -10.79 -16.94
C VAL A 5 6.49 -10.63 -15.82
N ALA A 6 6.29 -11.71 -15.05
CA ALA A 6 5.47 -11.66 -13.86
C ALA A 6 6.10 -10.60 -12.95
N LEU A 7 5.33 -9.57 -12.62
CA LEU A 7 5.79 -8.52 -11.73
C LEU A 7 6.14 -9.15 -10.38
N ASP A 8 7.31 -8.81 -9.85
CA ASP A 8 7.65 -9.16 -8.48
C ASP A 8 6.62 -8.50 -7.56
N ILE A 9 6.15 -9.23 -6.56
CA ILE A 9 5.19 -8.70 -5.62
C ILE A 9 5.76 -7.53 -4.82
N SER A 10 7.08 -7.54 -4.58
CA SER A 10 7.75 -6.40 -3.96
C SER A 10 7.64 -5.16 -4.83
N ASP A 11 7.73 -5.30 -6.16
CA ASP A 11 7.60 -4.19 -7.10
C ASP A 11 6.14 -3.71 -7.20
N VAL A 12 5.18 -4.63 -7.19
CA VAL A 12 3.75 -4.30 -7.19
C VAL A 12 3.37 -3.50 -5.94
N VAL A 13 3.68 -4.02 -4.75
CA VAL A 13 3.36 -3.35 -3.48
C VAL A 13 4.10 -2.02 -3.38
N SER A 14 5.37 -1.99 -3.81
CA SER A 14 6.15 -0.74 -3.87
C SER A 14 5.50 0.30 -4.76
N ALA A 15 5.09 -0.08 -5.97
CA ALA A 15 4.45 0.83 -6.91
C ALA A 15 3.09 1.32 -6.39
N ILE A 16 2.26 0.44 -5.82
CA ILE A 16 0.96 0.84 -5.23
C ILE A 16 1.17 1.85 -4.11
N LEU A 17 2.05 1.56 -3.14
CA LEU A 17 2.29 2.43 -2.00
C LEU A 17 2.89 3.77 -2.44
N VAL A 18 3.90 3.75 -3.29
CA VAL A 18 4.53 4.98 -3.78
C VAL A 18 3.53 5.82 -4.57
N LEU A 19 2.81 5.24 -5.51
CA LEU A 19 1.84 5.95 -6.34
C LEU A 19 0.68 6.51 -5.51
N ALA A 20 0.18 5.75 -4.53
CA ALA A 20 -0.87 6.23 -3.64
C ALA A 20 -0.40 7.34 -2.69
N CYS A 21 0.84 7.25 -2.20
CA CYS A 21 1.42 8.23 -1.29
C CYS A 21 1.95 9.48 -2.01
N THR A 22 2.08 9.48 -3.34
CA THR A 22 2.50 10.67 -4.11
C THR A 22 1.63 11.91 -3.90
N LYS A 23 0.37 11.71 -3.54
CA LYS A 23 -0.62 12.79 -3.40
C LYS A 23 -0.91 13.19 -1.96
N THR A 24 -0.31 12.53 -0.97
CA THR A 24 -0.67 12.76 0.43
C THR A 24 0.52 12.67 1.37
N THR A 25 0.69 13.68 2.23
CA THR A 25 1.59 13.66 3.42
C THR A 25 1.01 12.83 4.57
N VAL A 26 0.18 11.86 4.23
CA VAL A 26 -0.64 11.11 5.17
C VAL A 26 0.19 10.01 5.79
N SER A 27 0.30 10.05 7.12
CA SER A 27 0.73 8.91 7.93
C SER A 27 -0.28 7.76 7.80
N ILE A 28 0.22 6.59 7.42
CA ILE A 28 -0.57 5.36 7.27
C ILE A 28 -0.04 4.33 8.27
N PRO A 29 -0.87 3.82 9.19
CA PRO A 29 -0.47 2.70 10.03
C PRO A 29 -0.11 1.48 9.19
N ARG A 30 0.98 0.79 9.56
CA ARG A 30 1.42 -0.43 8.87
C ARG A 30 0.31 -1.48 8.78
N SER A 31 -0.47 -1.64 9.84
CA SER A 31 -1.63 -2.55 9.87
C SER A 31 -2.70 -2.17 8.83
N ALA A 32 -2.97 -0.88 8.62
CA ALA A 32 -3.92 -0.42 7.61
C ALA A 32 -3.44 -0.77 6.20
N ILE A 33 -2.14 -0.70 5.92
CA ILE A 33 -1.57 -1.10 4.63
C ILE A 33 -1.89 -2.57 4.32
N HIS A 34 -1.62 -3.47 5.26
CA HIS A 34 -1.91 -4.89 5.06
C HIS A 34 -3.41 -5.16 4.90
N SER A 35 -4.24 -4.56 5.75
CA SER A 35 -5.70 -4.78 5.69
C SER A 35 -6.33 -4.22 4.41
N ILE A 36 -5.88 -3.06 3.91
CA ILE A 36 -6.36 -2.50 2.65
C ILE A 36 -5.94 -3.39 1.47
N LEU A 37 -4.67 -3.79 1.41
CA LEU A 37 -4.17 -4.67 0.35
C LEU A 37 -4.85 -6.04 0.37
N TRP A 38 -5.19 -6.57 1.55
CA TRP A 38 -5.98 -7.79 1.67
C TRP A 38 -7.39 -7.62 1.11
N LYS A 39 -8.08 -6.52 1.45
CA LYS A 39 -9.43 -6.25 0.91
C LYS A 39 -9.43 -6.03 -0.61
N MET A 40 -8.35 -5.48 -1.16
CA MET A 40 -8.20 -5.28 -2.60
C MET A 40 -7.88 -6.57 -3.36
N GLN A 41 -7.34 -7.60 -2.70
CA GLN A 41 -6.86 -8.81 -3.34
C GLN A 41 -7.89 -9.52 -4.25
N PRO A 42 -9.19 -9.61 -3.92
CA PRO A 42 -10.18 -10.26 -4.77
C PRO A 42 -10.44 -9.52 -6.10
N GLU A 43 -10.24 -8.20 -6.13
CA GLU A 43 -10.54 -7.34 -7.28
C GLU A 43 -9.28 -7.03 -8.12
N GLU A 44 -8.11 -7.07 -7.48
CA GLU A 44 -6.83 -6.71 -8.10
C GLU A 44 -6.01 -7.95 -8.44
N SER A 45 -6.02 -8.36 -9.71
CA SER A 45 -5.24 -9.52 -10.20
C SER A 45 -3.73 -9.45 -9.89
N LEU A 46 -3.19 -8.25 -9.72
CA LEU A 46 -1.79 -7.99 -9.33
C LEU A 46 -1.46 -8.48 -7.91
N LEU A 47 -2.47 -8.57 -7.04
CA LEU A 47 -2.33 -9.00 -5.64
C LEU A 47 -2.67 -10.49 -5.45
N SER A 48 -3.10 -11.18 -6.50
CA SER A 48 -3.52 -12.60 -6.45
C SER A 48 -2.45 -13.55 -5.88
N ARG A 49 -1.17 -13.17 -5.96
CA ARG A 49 -0.04 -13.96 -5.48
C ARG A 49 0.41 -13.61 -4.05
N VAL A 50 -0.13 -12.53 -3.46
CA VAL A 50 0.20 -12.14 -2.08
C VAL A 50 -0.39 -13.16 -1.12
N ARG A 51 0.43 -13.69 -0.22
CA ARG A 51 -0.07 -14.54 0.86
C ARG A 51 -0.31 -13.69 2.10
N PHE A 52 -1.54 -13.73 2.58
CA PHE A 52 -1.90 -13.13 3.86
C PHE A 52 -2.01 -14.22 4.93
N SER A 53 -1.44 -13.94 6.09
CA SER A 53 -1.68 -14.65 7.33
C SER A 53 -2.68 -13.83 8.14
N ILE A 54 -3.78 -14.46 8.53
CA ILE A 54 -4.80 -13.83 9.38
C ILE A 54 -4.43 -14.16 10.83
N THR A 55 -4.15 -13.13 11.63
CA THR A 55 -3.88 -13.27 13.06
C THR A 55 -4.89 -12.42 13.83
N GLY A 56 -5.96 -13.06 14.31
CA GLY A 56 -7.11 -12.35 14.88
C GLY A 56 -7.76 -11.43 13.84
N ASP A 57 -8.03 -10.18 14.21
CA ASP A 57 -8.64 -9.16 13.33
C ASP A 57 -7.64 -8.47 12.39
N VAL A 58 -6.37 -8.88 12.41
CA VAL A 58 -5.30 -8.25 11.62
C VAL A 58 -4.84 -9.19 10.52
N CYS A 59 -4.93 -8.71 9.28
CA CYS A 59 -4.30 -9.36 8.13
C CYS A 59 -2.85 -8.91 8.04
N PHE A 60 -1.93 -9.85 7.87
CA PHE A 60 -0.50 -9.57 7.74
C PHE A 60 0.08 -10.32 6.53
N SER A 61 1.06 -9.74 5.85
CA SER A 61 1.78 -10.43 4.77
C SER A 61 3.27 -10.11 4.86
N ARG A 62 4.10 -11.15 4.90
CA ARG A 62 5.57 -11.00 4.89
C ARG A 62 6.08 -10.33 3.61
N ASP A 63 5.40 -10.56 2.49
CA ASP A 63 5.78 -9.97 1.20
C ASP A 63 5.59 -8.45 1.22
N ILE A 64 4.45 -8.00 1.75
CA ILE A 64 4.16 -6.58 1.97
C ILE A 64 5.15 -5.98 2.96
N ASP A 65 5.44 -6.70 4.04
CA ASP A 65 6.36 -6.27 5.09
C ASP A 65 7.78 -6.02 4.55
N THR A 66 8.24 -6.95 3.72
CA THR A 66 9.53 -6.87 3.03
C THR A 66 9.56 -5.69 2.07
N ALA A 67 8.49 -5.47 1.30
CA ALA A 67 8.39 -4.31 0.40
C ALA A 67 8.46 -2.99 1.16
N ILE A 68 7.75 -2.86 2.28
CA ILE A 68 7.81 -1.66 3.14
C ILE A 68 9.23 -1.43 3.65
N HIS A 69 9.92 -2.47 4.14
CA HIS A 69 11.31 -2.34 4.58
C HIS A 69 12.25 -1.90 3.46
N LEU A 70 12.11 -2.46 2.25
CA LEU A 70 12.93 -2.06 1.10
C LEU A 70 12.72 -0.59 0.72
N LEU A 71 11.48 -0.11 0.80
CA LEU A 71 11.16 1.30 0.52
C LEU A 71 11.71 2.24 1.59
N ILE A 72 11.70 1.83 2.86
CA ILE A 72 12.35 2.58 3.94
C ILE A 72 13.87 2.62 3.73
N ALA A 73 14.49 1.47 3.43
CA ALA A 73 15.93 1.38 3.18
C ALA A 73 16.37 2.23 1.97
N ARG A 74 15.52 2.34 0.96
CA ARG A 74 15.73 3.21 -0.22
C ARG A 74 15.43 4.69 0.04
N GLY A 75 15.01 5.06 1.25
CA GLY A 75 14.62 6.42 1.60
C GLY A 75 13.36 6.91 0.89
N THR A 76 12.53 5.99 0.36
CA THR A 76 11.25 6.29 -0.30
C THR A 76 10.10 6.46 0.69
N LEU A 77 10.13 5.66 1.75
CA LEU A 77 9.23 5.77 2.88
C LEU A 77 10.04 6.08 4.14
N ARG A 78 9.40 6.65 5.15
CA ARG A 78 9.96 6.83 6.49
C ARG A 78 9.02 6.18 7.50
N ALA A 79 9.58 5.36 8.37
CA ALA A 79 8.86 4.91 9.56
C ALA A 79 8.90 6.03 10.61
N ALA A 80 7.73 6.42 11.11
CA ALA A 80 7.60 7.28 12.27
C ALA A 80 7.71 6.47 13.57
N LYS A 81 7.97 7.16 14.68
CA LYS A 81 8.19 6.53 16.00
C LYS A 81 6.97 5.78 16.53
N ASP A 82 5.77 6.11 16.04
CA ASP A 82 4.50 5.48 16.38
C ASP A 82 4.17 4.24 15.51
N GLY A 83 5.11 3.79 14.67
CA GLY A 83 4.91 2.64 13.78
C GLY A 83 4.14 2.96 12.51
N THR A 84 3.88 4.24 12.24
CA THR A 84 3.24 4.67 10.99
C THR A 84 4.26 4.90 9.88
N ILE A 85 3.78 4.81 8.63
CA ILE A 85 4.56 4.95 7.43
C ILE A 85 4.23 6.29 6.77
N LEU A 86 5.27 7.09 6.52
CA LEU A 86 5.21 8.39 5.85
C LEU A 86 5.90 8.30 4.49
N PRO A 87 5.35 8.92 3.44
CA PRO A 87 6.11 9.11 2.21
C PRO A 87 7.29 10.06 2.41
N ASN A 88 8.41 9.75 1.77
CA ASN A 88 9.53 10.65 1.57
C ASN A 88 9.58 11.10 0.10
N GLU A 89 10.34 12.15 -0.21
CA GLU A 89 10.33 12.82 -1.52
C GLU A 89 10.22 11.87 -2.74
N ILE A 90 9.12 12.08 -3.46
CA ILE A 90 8.49 11.24 -4.48
C ILE A 90 9.08 11.25 -5.92
N PRO A 91 9.81 12.29 -6.41
CA PRO A 91 10.05 12.46 -7.85
C PRO A 91 10.74 11.29 -8.56
N THR A 92 11.63 10.56 -7.88
CA THR A 92 12.51 9.54 -8.48
C THR A 92 11.81 8.23 -8.83
N LEU A 93 10.71 7.89 -8.16
CA LEU A 93 10.12 6.55 -8.30
C LEU A 93 9.12 6.42 -9.44
N ARG A 94 8.45 7.52 -9.81
CA ARG A 94 7.58 7.53 -11.00
C ARG A 94 8.41 7.20 -12.25
N SER A 95 9.60 7.77 -12.34
CA SER A 95 10.57 7.53 -13.41
C SER A 95 11.13 6.09 -13.36
N LEU A 96 11.42 5.56 -12.17
CA LEU A 96 11.89 4.17 -12.00
C LEU A 96 10.81 3.13 -12.37
N ASN A 97 9.54 3.36 -12.00
CA ASN A 97 8.44 2.46 -12.32
C ASN A 97 8.07 2.53 -13.81
N HIS A 98 8.11 3.71 -14.43
CA HIS A 98 7.86 3.85 -15.87
C HIS A 98 8.95 3.17 -16.73
N ALA A 99 10.19 3.11 -16.23
CA ALA A 99 11.29 2.44 -16.92
C ALA A 99 11.26 0.91 -16.79
N ARG A 100 10.60 0.36 -15.76
CA ARG A 100 10.62 -1.07 -15.42
C ARG A 100 9.40 -1.86 -15.88
N HIS A 101 8.33 -1.18 -16.30
CA HIS A 101 7.06 -1.82 -16.62
C HIS A 101 6.59 -1.50 -18.04
N THR A 102 5.92 -2.47 -18.65
CA THR A 102 5.20 -2.20 -19.91
C THR A 102 4.02 -1.26 -19.66
N HIS A 103 3.61 -0.49 -20.67
CA HIS A 103 2.47 0.44 -20.56
C HIS A 103 1.22 -0.17 -19.89
N PRO A 104 0.76 -1.38 -20.26
CA PRO A 104 -0.41 -2.00 -19.64
C PRO A 104 -0.22 -2.38 -18.17
N GLN A 105 1.00 -2.79 -17.79
CA GLN A 105 1.34 -3.10 -16.40
C GLN A 105 1.37 -1.84 -15.55
N PHE A 106 1.88 -0.74 -16.11
CA PHE A 106 1.88 0.55 -15.44
C PHE A 106 0.46 1.09 -15.23
N ASP A 107 -0.43 0.94 -16.21
CA ASP A 107 -1.84 1.34 -16.09
C ASP A 107 -2.58 0.53 -15.01
N ALA A 108 -2.33 -0.78 -14.94
CA ALA A 108 -2.87 -1.64 -13.88
C ALA A 108 -2.36 -1.21 -12.49
N LEU A 109 -1.06 -0.92 -12.35
CA LEU A 109 -0.47 -0.40 -11.11
C LEU A 109 -1.05 0.96 -10.73
N LEU A 110 -1.31 1.83 -11.71
CA LEU A 110 -1.92 3.13 -11.48
C LEU A 110 -3.38 2.97 -11.02
N SER A 111 -4.14 2.05 -11.60
CA SER A 111 -5.51 1.73 -11.16
C SER A 111 -5.52 1.21 -9.72
N ALA A 112 -4.70 0.20 -9.42
CA ALA A 112 -4.58 -0.36 -8.07
C ALA A 112 -4.16 0.71 -7.05
N SER A 113 -3.22 1.60 -7.40
CA SER A 113 -2.81 2.69 -6.52
C SER A 113 -3.94 3.69 -6.20
N ARG A 114 -4.82 3.97 -7.17
CA ARG A 114 -5.99 4.83 -6.96
C ARG A 114 -7.01 4.15 -6.06
N ASN A 115 -7.24 2.86 -6.25
CA ASN A 115 -8.15 2.08 -5.42
C ASN A 115 -7.62 2.03 -3.97
N PHE A 116 -6.34 1.75 -3.78
CA PHE A 116 -5.69 1.81 -2.46
C PHE A 116 -5.86 3.18 -1.80
N HIS A 117 -5.62 4.26 -2.54
CA HIS A 117 -5.80 5.62 -2.01
C HIS A 117 -7.25 5.90 -1.60
N LYS A 118 -8.24 5.47 -2.41
CA LYS A 118 -9.66 5.58 -2.09
C LYS A 118 -10.00 4.85 -0.79
N MET A 119 -9.59 3.58 -0.67
CA MET A 119 -9.83 2.77 0.52
C MET A 119 -9.11 3.31 1.76
N LEU A 120 -7.93 3.93 1.59
CA LEU A 120 -7.23 4.60 2.67
C LEU A 120 -8.00 5.81 3.20
N VAL A 121 -8.58 6.62 2.30
CA VAL A 121 -9.43 7.75 2.69
C VAL A 121 -10.67 7.26 3.43
N GLU A 122 -11.33 6.21 2.94
CA GLU A 122 -12.49 5.58 3.60
C GLU A 122 -12.13 4.98 4.97
N TRP A 123 -10.99 4.31 5.08
CA TRP A 123 -10.50 3.76 6.35
C TRP A 123 -10.28 4.88 7.37
N LYS A 124 -9.75 6.03 6.95
CA LYS A 124 -9.56 7.19 7.82
C LYS A 124 -10.88 7.81 8.27
N THR A 125 -11.86 7.93 7.38
CA THR A 125 -13.17 8.48 7.75
C THR A 125 -13.93 7.54 8.69
N GLN A 126 -13.79 6.22 8.50
CA GLN A 126 -14.38 5.20 9.38
C GLN A 126 -13.68 5.13 10.75
N GLY A 127 -12.34 5.13 10.79
CA GLY A 127 -11.57 5.16 12.03
C GLY A 127 -11.78 6.43 12.86
N SER A 128 -12.17 7.55 12.22
CA SER A 128 -12.55 8.79 12.90
C SER A 128 -13.96 8.72 13.53
N SER A 129 -14.83 7.83 13.06
CA SER A 129 -16.16 7.62 13.64
C SER A 129 -16.13 6.73 14.89
N GLU A 130 -15.17 5.82 15.04
CA GLU A 130 -15.06 4.98 16.25
C GLU A 130 -14.46 5.72 17.46
N ILE A 131 -13.71 6.81 17.25
CA ILE A 131 -13.14 7.60 18.35
C ILE A 131 -14.18 8.56 18.97
N THR A 132 -15.25 8.88 18.24
CA THR A 132 -16.33 9.78 18.71
C THR A 132 -17.54 9.00 19.29
N GLY A 133 -17.41 7.69 19.46
CA GLY A 133 -18.49 6.79 19.91
C GLY A 133 -18.44 6.38 21.38
N LYS A 134 -17.39 6.71 22.14
CA LYS A 134 -17.42 6.53 23.60
C LYS A 134 -18.15 7.71 24.25
N LYS A 135 -19.48 7.56 24.32
CA LYS A 135 -20.30 8.21 25.35
C LYS A 135 -19.58 8.06 26.70
N VAL A 136 -19.09 9.17 27.23
CA VAL A 136 -18.84 9.30 28.66
C VAL A 136 -20.21 9.32 29.33
N THR A 137 -20.64 8.16 29.82
CA THR A 137 -21.65 8.06 30.87
C THR A 137 -20.98 7.46 32.08
N ALA A 138 -20.58 8.33 33.00
CA ALA A 138 -20.71 8.18 34.45
C ALA A 138 -20.25 9.51 35.07
#